data_AF-A0A6G6Y8C0-F1
#
_entry.id   AF-A0A6G6Y8C0-F1
#
_cell.length_a   1.000
_cell.length_b   1.000
_cell.length_c   1.000
_cell.angle_alpha   90.00
_cell.angle_beta   90.00
_cell.angle_gamma   90.00
#
_symmetry.space_group_name_H-M   'P 1'
#
loop_
_entity.id
_entity.type
_entity.pdbx_description
1 polymer ?
#
loop_
_entity_poly.entity_id
_entity_poly.type
_entity_poly.pdbx_seq_one_letter_code
_entity_poly.pdbx_strand_id
1 'polypeptide(L)'
;MLATAYHGWIEWIINASQTMDKVWHIHAGLTILLLSRLLLRTPLRSFVPFGVVVVAELINELLDRIHFGQWRWEDTVSDAVFTLFWPLMISGYALLLSRFPALDSPGPRIAGLLRRLRSRGGG
;
A
#
# COMPACT_ATOMS: atom_id res chain seq x y z
N MET A 1 -30.21 -0.27 -4.49
CA MET A 1 -29.88 1.03 -5.13
C MET A 1 -28.42 1.43 -4.91
N LEU A 2 -27.93 1.50 -3.66
CA LEU A 2 -26.51 1.80 -3.40
C LEU A 2 -25.55 0.70 -3.89
N ALA A 3 -25.85 -0.56 -3.61
CA ALA A 3 -25.04 -1.71 -4.02
C ALA A 3 -24.99 -1.91 -5.54
N THR A 4 -26.11 -1.68 -6.22
CA THR A 4 -26.21 -1.72 -7.69
C THR A 4 -25.46 -0.57 -8.35
N ALA A 5 -25.47 0.63 -7.74
CA ALA A 5 -24.67 1.75 -8.23
C ALA A 5 -23.17 1.45 -8.07
N TYR A 6 -22.74 0.99 -6.89
CA TYR A 6 -21.36 0.56 -6.62
C TYR A 6 -20.87 -0.49 -7.63
N HIS A 7 -21.67 -1.51 -7.92
CA HIS A 7 -21.34 -2.52 -8.93
C HIS A 7 -21.25 -1.94 -10.35
N GLY A 8 -22.14 -1.02 -10.74
CA GLY A 8 -22.06 -0.35 -12.05
C GLY A 8 -20.82 0.54 -12.22
N TRP A 9 -20.37 1.19 -11.14
CA TRP A 9 -19.12 1.96 -11.15
C TRP A 9 -17.89 1.05 -11.23
N ILE A 10 -17.91 -0.09 -10.53
CA ILE A 10 -16.86 -1.11 -10.60
C ILE A 10 -16.78 -1.72 -12.01
N GLU A 11 -17.91 -2.16 -12.58
CA GLU A 11 -17.94 -2.75 -13.92
C GLU A 11 -17.48 -1.77 -15.03
N TRP A 12 -17.74 -0.46 -14.87
CA TRP A 12 -17.22 0.56 -15.80
C TRP A 12 -15.69 0.69 -15.75
N ILE A 13 -15.09 0.56 -14.55
CA ILE A 13 -13.64 0.57 -14.35
C ILE A 13 -13.00 -0.73 -14.87
N ILE A 14 -13.66 -1.87 -14.63
CA ILE A 14 -13.17 -3.20 -15.01
C ILE A 14 -13.26 -3.44 -16.53
N ASN A 15 -14.35 -3.04 -17.18
CA ASN A 15 -14.53 -3.23 -18.64
C ASN A 15 -13.54 -2.40 -19.48
N ALA A 16 -12.85 -1.43 -18.89
CA ALA A 16 -11.81 -0.67 -19.59
C ALA A 16 -10.51 -1.46 -19.77
N SER A 17 -10.23 -2.50 -18.97
CA SER A 17 -9.11 -3.43 -19.21
C SER A 17 -9.08 -4.55 -18.17
N GLN A 18 -9.38 -5.77 -18.61
CA GLN A 18 -9.25 -6.99 -17.78
C GLN A 18 -7.78 -7.29 -17.41
N THR A 19 -6.82 -6.57 -17.98
CA THR A 19 -5.40 -6.58 -17.56
C THR A 19 -5.08 -5.45 -16.58
N MET A 20 -5.92 -4.40 -16.48
CA MET A 20 -5.82 -3.27 -15.54
C MET A 20 -6.50 -3.54 -14.20
N ASP A 21 -7.44 -4.48 -14.10
CA ASP A 21 -8.19 -4.69 -12.85
C ASP A 21 -7.27 -4.90 -11.64
N LYS A 22 -6.29 -5.81 -11.78
CA LYS A 22 -5.23 -6.05 -10.79
C LYS A 22 -4.34 -4.83 -10.53
N VAL A 23 -4.15 -3.98 -11.53
CA VAL A 23 -3.41 -2.72 -11.38
C VAL A 23 -4.20 -1.76 -10.48
N TRP A 24 -5.53 -1.74 -10.58
CA TRP A 24 -6.37 -0.97 -9.68
C TRP A 24 -6.27 -1.44 -8.23
N HIS A 25 -6.20 -2.75 -7.98
CA HIS A 25 -5.95 -3.29 -6.64
C HIS A 25 -4.64 -2.80 -6.03
N ILE A 26 -3.56 -2.76 -6.82
CA ILE A 26 -2.28 -2.18 -6.39
C ILE A 26 -2.45 -0.70 -5.99
N HIS A 27 -3.09 0.10 -6.85
CA HIS A 27 -3.28 1.53 -6.59
C HIS A 27 -4.23 1.79 -5.42
N ALA A 28 -5.27 0.96 -5.26
CA ALA A 28 -6.21 1.03 -4.15
C ALA A 28 -5.49 0.77 -2.82
N GLY A 29 -4.72 -0.32 -2.74
CA GLY A 29 -3.95 -0.65 -1.54
C GLY A 29 -2.97 0.45 -1.14
N LEU A 30 -2.23 1.00 -2.12
CA LEU A 30 -1.30 2.12 -1.89
C LEU A 30 -2.03 3.41 -1.48
N THR A 31 -3.15 3.72 -2.11
CA THR A 31 -3.94 4.92 -1.81
C THR A 31 -4.52 4.85 -0.40
N ILE A 32 -5.12 3.71 -0.02
CA ILE A 32 -5.65 3.49 1.33
C ILE A 32 -4.52 3.60 2.37
N LEU A 33 -3.34 3.07 2.07
CA LEU A 33 -2.18 3.19 2.94
C LEU A 33 -1.74 4.65 3.16
N LEU A 34 -1.69 5.45 2.09
CA LEU A 34 -1.31 6.86 2.16
C LEU A 34 -2.36 7.70 2.89
N LEU A 35 -3.63 7.50 2.57
CA LEU A 35 -4.74 8.21 3.20
C LEU A 35 -4.86 7.84 4.68
N SER A 36 -4.77 6.57 5.04
CA SER A 36 -4.79 6.14 6.44
C SER A 36 -3.62 6.75 7.23
N ARG A 37 -2.42 6.83 6.63
CA ARG A 37 -1.28 7.54 7.25
C ARG A 37 -1.57 9.02 7.48
N LEU A 38 -2.14 9.70 6.49
CA LEU A 38 -2.47 11.12 6.57
C LEU A 38 -3.53 11.40 7.64
N LEU A 39 -4.60 10.59 7.66
CA LEU A 39 -5.73 10.74 8.56
C LEU A 39 -5.38 10.38 10.01
N LEU A 40 -4.68 9.26 10.20
CA LEU A 40 -4.26 8.81 11.53
C LEU A 40 -3.01 9.54 12.04
N ARG A 41 -2.36 10.36 11.19
CA ARG A 41 -1.13 11.10 11.48
C ARG A 41 -0.04 10.22 12.10
N THR A 42 0.05 8.98 11.64
CA THR A 42 0.98 8.00 12.19
C THR A 42 2.37 8.14 11.58
N PRO A 43 3.44 7.92 12.34
CA PRO A 43 4.79 7.90 11.80
C PRO A 43 4.98 6.74 10.80
N LEU A 44 5.93 6.87 9.85
CA LEU A 44 6.17 5.86 8.80
C LEU A 44 6.48 4.46 9.35
N ARG A 45 7.10 4.37 10.53
CA ARG A 45 7.38 3.13 11.25
C ARG A 45 6.14 2.42 11.82
N SER A 46 4.99 3.07 11.82
CA SER A 46 3.75 2.48 12.33
C SER A 46 3.19 1.48 11.34
N PHE A 47 2.81 0.32 11.84
CA PHE A 47 2.14 -0.73 11.08
C PHE A 47 0.60 -0.59 11.07
N VAL A 48 0.06 0.35 11.86
CA VAL A 48 -1.39 0.61 11.94
C VAL A 48 -2.02 0.93 10.57
N PRO A 49 -1.42 1.77 9.71
CA PRO A 49 -1.95 2.05 8.38
C PRO A 49 -2.07 0.80 7.50
N PHE A 50 -1.12 -0.15 7.61
CA PHE A 50 -1.22 -1.41 6.88
C PHE A 50 -2.41 -2.24 7.36
N GLY A 51 -2.67 -2.26 8.67
CA GLY A 51 -3.87 -2.89 9.21
C GLY A 51 -5.17 -2.32 8.62
N VAL A 52 -5.22 -1.02 8.34
CA VAL A 52 -6.38 -0.40 7.65
C VAL A 52 -6.53 -0.93 6.22
N VAL A 53 -5.43 -1.12 5.48
CA VAL A 53 -5.48 -1.72 4.14
C VAL A 53 -5.99 -3.15 4.20
N VAL A 54 -5.53 -3.95 5.17
CA VAL A 54 -6.01 -5.34 5.37
C VAL A 54 -7.52 -5.35 5.64
N VAL A 55 -8.00 -4.48 6.53
CA VAL A 55 -9.44 -4.39 6.81
C VAL A 55 -10.23 -3.96 5.58
N ALA A 56 -9.72 -3.00 4.80
CA ALA A 56 -10.38 -2.55 3.58
C ALA A 56 -10.50 -3.66 2.53
N GLU A 57 -9.43 -4.45 2.33
CA GLU A 57 -9.44 -5.59 1.41
C GLU A 57 -10.43 -6.68 1.87
N LEU A 58 -10.44 -7.01 3.17
CA LEU A 58 -11.41 -7.97 3.72
C LEU A 58 -12.86 -7.51 3.54
N ILE A 59 -13.12 -6.20 3.66
CA ILE A 59 -14.44 -5.63 3.39
C ILE A 59 -14.77 -5.76 1.91
N ASN A 60 -13.82 -5.49 1.00
CA ASN A 60 -14.03 -5.64 -0.44
C ASN A 60 -14.44 -7.07 -0.80
N GLU A 61 -13.66 -8.06 -0.35
CA GLU A 61 -13.93 -9.48 -0.57
C GLU A 61 -15.26 -9.95 0.03
N LEU A 62 -15.64 -9.40 1.19
CA LEU A 62 -16.94 -9.68 1.79
C LEU A 62 -18.08 -9.15 0.92
N LEU A 63 -17.94 -7.95 0.33
CA LEU A 63 -18.93 -7.38 -0.58
C LEU A 63 -19.05 -8.22 -1.87
N ASP A 64 -17.93 -8.70 -2.40
CA ASP A 64 -17.92 -9.57 -3.59
C ASP A 64 -18.57 -10.92 -3.30
N ARG A 65 -18.28 -11.54 -2.14
CA ARG A 65 -18.94 -12.76 -1.68
C ARG A 65 -20.46 -12.57 -1.56
N ILE A 66 -20.92 -11.43 -1.04
CA ILE A 66 -22.35 -11.12 -0.93
C ILE A 66 -22.97 -10.92 -2.33
N HIS A 67 -22.24 -10.27 -3.24
CA HIS A 67 -22.73 -9.99 -4.58
C HIS A 67 -22.84 -11.26 -5.44
N PHE A 68 -21.78 -12.05 -5.52
CA PHE A 68 -21.74 -13.27 -6.33
C PHE A 68 -22.40 -14.48 -5.64
N GLY A 69 -22.69 -14.39 -4.34
CA GLY A 69 -23.27 -15.48 -3.54
C GLY A 69 -22.30 -16.65 -3.27
N GLN A 70 -21.07 -16.59 -3.81
CA GLN A 70 -20.04 -17.60 -3.68
C GLN A 70 -18.65 -16.99 -3.54
N TRP A 71 -17.68 -17.76 -3.05
CA TRP A 71 -16.30 -17.35 -2.81
C TRP A 71 -15.56 -17.70 -4.10
N ARG A 72 -15.02 -16.69 -4.76
CA ARG A 72 -14.21 -16.86 -5.97
C ARG A 72 -12.75 -16.91 -5.56
N TRP A 73 -12.36 -18.00 -4.91
CA TRP A 73 -11.06 -18.10 -4.22
C TRP A 73 -9.86 -17.72 -5.08
N GLU A 74 -9.87 -18.04 -6.38
CA GLU A 74 -8.78 -17.66 -7.29
C GLU A 74 -8.67 -16.13 -7.45
N ASP A 75 -9.81 -15.45 -7.63
CA ASP A 75 -9.86 -14.00 -7.75
C ASP A 75 -9.55 -13.34 -6.40
N THR A 76 -10.23 -13.78 -5.33
CA THR A 76 -10.03 -13.32 -3.95
C THR A 76 -8.58 -13.36 -3.51
N VAL A 77 -7.88 -14.46 -3.79
CA VAL A 77 -6.46 -14.58 -3.43
C VAL A 77 -5.62 -13.65 -4.28
N SER A 78 -5.94 -13.52 -5.56
CA SER A 78 -5.19 -12.64 -6.45
C SER A 78 -5.35 -11.17 -6.05
N ASP A 79 -6.56 -10.74 -5.75
CA ASP A 79 -6.90 -9.36 -5.36
C ASP A 79 -6.25 -9.01 -4.02
N ALA A 80 -6.32 -9.93 -3.04
CA ALA A 80 -5.61 -9.76 -1.78
C ALA A 80 -4.10 -9.65 -1.96
N VAL A 81 -3.49 -10.43 -2.85
CA VAL A 81 -2.06 -10.31 -3.15
C VAL A 81 -1.73 -8.95 -3.78
N PHE A 82 -2.51 -8.51 -4.78
CA PHE A 82 -2.25 -7.23 -5.45
C PHE A 82 -2.49 -6.02 -4.55
N THR A 83 -3.53 -6.05 -3.71
CA THR A 83 -3.82 -4.98 -2.76
C THR A 83 -2.80 -4.92 -1.62
N LEU A 84 -2.40 -6.07 -1.05
CA LEU A 84 -1.64 -6.10 0.22
C LEU A 84 -0.13 -6.13 0.04
N PHE A 85 0.40 -6.66 -1.06
CA PHE A 85 1.83 -6.94 -1.22
C PHE A 85 2.70 -5.68 -1.06
N TRP A 86 2.43 -4.62 -1.83
CA TRP A 86 3.25 -3.39 -1.76
C TRP A 86 3.08 -2.62 -0.45
N PRO A 87 1.85 -2.46 0.09
CA PRO A 87 1.66 -1.91 1.43
C PRO A 87 2.41 -2.65 2.54
N LEU A 88 2.49 -3.99 2.45
CA LEU A 88 3.26 -4.83 3.36
C LEU A 88 4.76 -4.54 3.24
N MET A 89 5.29 -4.53 2.00
CA MET A 89 6.71 -4.26 1.76
C MET A 89 7.13 -2.88 2.29
N ILE A 90 6.36 -1.84 2.00
CA ILE A 90 6.67 -0.47 2.44
C ILE A 90 6.63 -0.36 3.97
N SER A 91 5.57 -0.90 4.59
CA SER A 91 5.40 -0.81 6.04
C SER A 91 6.42 -1.68 6.78
N GLY A 92 6.74 -2.86 6.24
CA GLY A 92 7.76 -3.76 6.75
C GLY A 92 9.16 -3.18 6.63
N TYR A 93 9.49 -2.57 5.48
CA TYR A 93 10.77 -1.90 5.28
C TYR A 93 10.95 -0.71 6.21
N ALA A 94 9.93 0.14 6.35
CA ALA A 94 9.97 1.27 7.28
C ALA A 94 10.12 0.81 8.74
N LEU A 95 9.45 -0.30 9.11
CA LEU A 95 9.62 -0.91 10.41
C LEU A 95 11.05 -1.46 10.58
N LEU A 96 11.59 -2.15 9.58
CA LEU A 96 12.94 -2.72 9.60
C LEU A 96 14.01 -1.63 9.78
N LEU A 97 13.95 -0.55 9.00
CA LEU A 97 14.88 0.58 9.15
C LEU A 97 14.78 1.23 10.54
N SER A 98 13.56 1.32 11.10
CA SER A 98 13.38 1.84 12.46
C SER A 98 13.96 0.94 13.56
N ARG A 99 14.20 -0.35 13.26
CA ARG A 99 14.77 -1.35 14.18
C ARG A 99 16.27 -1.52 13.98
N PHE A 100 16.76 -1.31 12.77
CA PHE A 100 18.18 -1.38 12.42
C PHE A 100 18.67 -0.08 11.76
N PRO A 101 18.85 1.02 12.52
CA PRO A 101 19.34 2.30 11.99
C PRO A 101 20.72 2.21 11.31
N ALA A 102 21.48 1.16 11.62
CA ALA A 102 22.76 0.87 10.96
C ALA A 102 22.62 0.67 9.44
N LEU A 103 21.45 0.23 8.95
CA LEU A 103 21.18 0.10 7.51
C LEU A 103 21.02 1.45 6.80
N ASP A 104 20.64 2.50 7.53
CA ASP A 104 20.44 3.86 7.00
C ASP A 104 21.70 4.74 7.18
N SER A 105 22.74 4.22 7.82
CA SER A 105 23.98 4.97 8.05
C SER A 105 24.82 5.01 6.75
N PRO A 106 25.11 6.20 6.19
CA PRO A 106 25.93 6.28 4.98
C PRO A 106 27.31 5.70 5.25
N GLY A 107 27.76 4.81 4.37
CA GLY A 107 29.07 4.16 4.50
C GLY A 107 30.22 5.19 4.65
N PRO A 108 31.37 4.80 5.21
CA PRO A 108 32.44 5.72 5.60
C PRO A 108 32.89 6.67 4.47
N ARG A 109 32.87 6.18 3.22
CA ARG A 109 33.20 6.96 2.01
C ARG A 109 32.18 8.07 1.72
N ILE A 110 30.89 7.77 1.80
CA ILE A 110 29.81 8.74 1.55
C ILE A 110 29.74 9.76 2.69
N ALA A 111 29.86 9.30 3.94
CA ALA A 111 29.91 10.18 5.11
C ALA A 111 31.12 11.16 5.05
N GLY A 112 32.25 10.71 4.49
CA GLY A 112 33.41 11.56 4.22
C GLY A 112 33.14 12.60 3.13
N LEU A 113 32.51 12.20 2.03
CA LEU A 113 32.15 13.09 0.92
C LEU A 113 31.15 14.17 1.35
N LEU A 114 30.08 13.79 2.06
CA LEU A 114 29.06 14.73 2.54
C LEU A 114 29.64 15.79 3.49
N ARG A 115 30.57 15.38 4.39
CA ARG A 115 31.29 16.34 5.25
C ARG A 115 32.13 17.34 4.46
N ARG A 116 32.83 16.87 3.41
CA ARG A 116 33.66 17.73 2.55
C ARG A 116 32.83 18.69 1.68
N LEU A 117 31.67 18.25 1.20
CA LEU A 117 30.76 19.11 0.45
C LEU A 117 30.15 20.19 1.36
N ARG A 118 29.75 19.81 2.58
CA ARG A 118 29.21 20.75 3.57
C ARG A 118 30.24 21.78 4.05
N SER A 119 31.51 21.41 4.16
CA SER A 119 32.58 22.36 4.51
C SER A 119 32.98 23.32 3.38
N ARG A 120 32.63 23.01 2.13
CA ARG A 120 32.95 23.86 0.95
C ARG A 120 31.86 24.87 0.59
N GLY A 121 30.62 24.64 1.02
CA GLY A 121 29.48 25.53 0.72
C GLY A 121 29.13 26.54 1.82
N GLY A 122 29.94 26.64 2.89
CA GLY A 122 29.69 27.51 4.05
C GLY A 122 30.73 28.62 4.25
N GLY A 123 31.47 28.98 3.20
CA GLY A 123 32.45 30.08 3.21
C GLY A 123 32.04 31.19 2.25
#